data_AF-A0A810PZZ6-F1
#
_entry.id   AF-A0A810PZZ6-F1
#
_cell.length_a   1.000
_cell.length_b   1.000
_cell.length_c   1.000
_cell.angle_alpha   90.00
_cell.angle_beta   90.00
_cell.angle_gamma   90.00
#
_symmetry.space_group_name_H-M   'P 1'
#
loop_
_entity.id
_entity.type
_entity.pdbx_description
1 polymer ?
#
loop_
_entity_poly.entity_id
_entity_poly.type
_entity_poly.pdbx_seq_one_letter_code
_entity_poly.pdbx_strand_id
1 'polypeptide(L)'
;MDKRTTDIVCYCTWVGLLIAVLAGNREASRFHLNQSLVLGIFGLLGVIPCVGWVWAVFVAVWWCMGLTGAIRGVERPVPVLGGIRILL
;
A
#
# COMPACT_ATOMS: atom_id res chain seq x y z
N MET A 1 16.53 4.61 5.85
CA MET A 1 16.18 3.19 5.61
C MET A 1 16.57 2.81 4.20
N ASP A 2 16.97 1.55 3.97
CA ASP A 2 17.16 1.01 2.63
C ASP A 2 15.81 0.83 1.89
N LYS A 3 15.86 0.59 0.57
CA LYS A 3 14.66 0.43 -0.27
C LYS A 3 13.75 -0.68 0.24
N ARG A 4 14.30 -1.87 0.53
CA ARG A 4 13.49 -3.03 0.93
C ARG A 4 12.77 -2.79 2.25
N THR A 5 13.46 -2.21 3.24
CA THR A 5 12.81 -1.84 4.50
C THR A 5 11.72 -0.79 4.27
N THR A 6 11.96 0.20 3.40
CA THR A 6 10.95 1.21 3.04
C THR A 6 9.71 0.60 2.39
N ASP A 7 9.91 -0.30 1.43
CA ASP A 7 8.85 -1.00 0.71
C ASP A 7 7.97 -1.86 1.64
N ILE A 8 8.53 -2.45 2.69
CA ILE A 8 7.76 -3.29 3.64
C ILE A 8 7.06 -2.42 4.69
N VAL A 9 7.79 -1.48 5.31
CA VAL A 9 7.28 -0.64 6.40
C VAL A 9 6.07 0.17 5.97
N CYS A 10 5.99 0.56 4.69
CA CYS A 10 4.87 1.34 4.18
C CYS A 10 3.51 0.60 4.15
N TYR A 11 3.51 -0.74 4.23
CA TYR A 11 2.27 -1.54 4.30
C TYR A 11 1.81 -1.86 5.73
N CYS A 12 2.67 -1.70 6.75
CA CYS A 12 2.37 -2.18 8.10
C CYS A 12 1.20 -1.44 8.75
N THR A 13 1.24 -0.11 8.73
CA THR A 13 0.21 0.76 9.31
C THR A 13 0.26 2.13 8.63
N TRP A 14 -0.74 2.98 8.88
CA TRP A 14 -0.69 4.41 8.49
C TRP A 14 0.54 5.13 9.07
N VAL A 15 0.94 4.78 10.29
CA VAL A 15 2.17 5.32 10.92
C VAL A 15 3.41 4.79 10.20
N GLY A 16 3.45 3.49 9.86
CA GLY A 16 4.53 2.90 9.05
C GLY A 16 4.65 3.57 7.68
N LEU A 17 3.54 3.83 7.01
CA LEU A 17 3.49 4.59 5.76
C LEU A 17 4.07 6.00 5.93
N LEU A 18 3.69 6.73 6.98
CA LEU A 18 4.23 8.05 7.26
C LEU A 18 5.76 8.02 7.47
N ILE A 19 6.26 7.06 8.26
CA ILE A 19 7.69 6.87 8.49
C ILE A 19 8.41 6.54 7.18
N ALA A 20 7.87 5.64 6.36
CA ALA A 20 8.46 5.26 5.08
C ALA A 20 8.51 6.44 4.09
N VAL A 21 7.52 7.33 4.14
CA VAL A 21 7.44 8.55 3.31
C VAL A 21 8.45 9.62 3.75
N LEU A 22 8.67 9.78 5.06
CA LEU A 22 9.51 10.84 5.64
C LEU A 22 10.98 10.44 5.83
N ALA A 23 11.25 9.19 6.19
CA ALA A 23 12.59 8.69 6.56
C ALA A 23 13.08 7.51 5.69
N GLY A 24 12.25 7.08 4.73
CA GLY A 24 12.57 6.01 3.79
C GLY A 24 13.21 6.49 2.48
N ASN A 25 13.67 5.54 1.66
CA ASN A 25 14.19 5.84 0.33
C ASN A 25 13.02 6.05 -0.65
N ARG A 26 12.50 7.28 -0.67
CA ARG A 26 11.26 7.62 -1.38
C ARG A 26 11.37 7.43 -2.89
N GLU A 27 12.51 7.77 -3.50
CA GLU A 27 12.70 7.63 -4.95
C GLU A 27 12.77 6.17 -5.38
N ALA A 28 13.51 5.35 -4.63
CA ALA A 28 13.60 3.94 -4.93
C ALA A 28 12.28 3.20 -4.64
N SER A 29 11.49 3.65 -3.67
CA SER A 29 10.31 2.93 -3.15
C SER A 29 8.98 3.51 -3.65
N ARG A 30 9.00 4.38 -4.67
CA ARG A 30 7.81 5.11 -5.15
C ARG A 30 6.64 4.19 -5.46
N PHE A 31 6.91 3.05 -6.07
CA PHE A 31 5.88 2.07 -6.44
C PHE A 31 5.10 1.57 -5.21
N HIS A 32 5.81 1.02 -4.22
CA HIS A 32 5.20 0.44 -3.04
C HIS A 32 4.59 1.50 -2.13
N LEU A 33 5.23 2.67 -1.99
CA LEU A 33 4.68 3.82 -1.25
C LEU A 33 3.35 4.31 -1.85
N ASN A 34 3.28 4.42 -3.18
CA ASN A 34 2.04 4.83 -3.85
C ASN A 34 0.95 3.75 -3.70
N GLN A 35 1.29 2.49 -3.92
CA GLN A 35 0.33 1.40 -3.82
C GLN A 35 -0.20 1.22 -2.39
N SER A 36 0.65 1.31 -1.36
CA SER A 36 0.22 1.24 0.04
C SER A 36 -0.65 2.44 0.43
N LEU A 37 -0.34 3.65 -0.09
CA LEU A 37 -1.17 4.84 0.12
C LEU A 37 -2.56 4.70 -0.52
N VAL A 38 -2.61 4.27 -1.78
CA VAL A 38 -3.88 4.03 -2.49
C VAL A 38 -4.71 3.00 -1.73
N LEU A 39 -4.13 1.85 -1.39
CA LEU A 39 -4.84 0.81 -0.64
C LEU A 39 -5.31 1.28 0.74
N GLY A 40 -4.49 2.07 1.44
CA GLY A 40 -4.88 2.69 2.71
C GLY A 40 -6.12 3.56 2.56
N ILE A 41 -6.10 4.52 1.62
CA ILE A 41 -7.21 5.46 1.40
C ILE A 41 -8.50 4.72 1.03
N PHE A 42 -8.43 3.81 0.05
CA PHE A 42 -9.59 3.04 -0.38
C PHE A 42 -10.06 2.03 0.69
N GLY A 43 -9.18 1.59 1.58
CA GLY A 43 -9.53 0.76 2.73
C GLY A 43 -10.41 1.46 3.76
N LEU A 44 -10.38 2.80 3.84
CA LEU A 44 -11.23 3.57 4.76
C LEU A 44 -12.73 3.39 4.48
N LEU A 45 -13.10 3.04 3.24
CA LEU A 45 -14.48 2.71 2.87
C LEU A 45 -15.02 1.48 3.63
N GLY A 46 -14.13 0.68 4.23
CA GLY A 46 -14.49 -0.45 5.09
C GLY A 46 -15.29 -0.09 6.35
N VAL A 47 -15.35 1.20 6.73
CA VAL A 47 -16.16 1.68 7.86
C VAL A 47 -17.67 1.63 7.55
N ILE A 48 -18.06 1.66 6.27
CA ILE A 48 -19.47 1.68 5.86
C ILE A 48 -20.10 0.30 6.12
N PRO A 49 -21.18 0.19 6.92
CA PRO A 49 -21.83 -1.09 7.20
C PRO A 49 -22.31 -1.80 5.93
N CYS A 50 -22.27 -3.14 5.96
CA CYS A 50 -22.66 -4.03 4.86
C CYS A 50 -21.80 -3.90 3.59
N VAL A 51 -21.92 -2.79 2.85
CA VAL A 51 -21.24 -2.58 1.56
C VAL A 51 -19.74 -2.40 1.74
N GLY A 52 -19.34 -1.60 2.74
CA GLY A 52 -17.92 -1.35 3.04
C GLY A 52 -17.21 -2.62 3.51
N TRP A 53 -17.90 -3.52 4.22
CA TRP A 53 -17.30 -4.78 4.67
C TRP A 53 -16.97 -5.71 3.51
N VAL A 54 -17.87 -5.82 2.53
CA VAL A 54 -17.59 -6.59 1.31
C VAL A 54 -16.41 -5.98 0.56
N TRP A 55 -16.36 -4.65 0.44
CA TRP A 55 -15.23 -3.94 -0.15
C TRP A 55 -13.91 -4.18 0.61
N ALA A 56 -13.94 -4.18 1.94
CA ALA A 56 -12.78 -4.39 2.79
C ALA A 56 -12.13 -5.76 2.55
N VAL A 57 -12.90 -6.80 2.20
CA VAL A 57 -12.37 -8.11 1.82
C VAL A 57 -11.50 -8.00 0.56
N PHE A 58 -11.95 -7.29 -0.48
CA PHE A 58 -11.16 -7.08 -1.69
C PHE A 58 -9.88 -6.29 -1.41
N VAL A 59 -9.98 -5.22 -0.62
CA VAL A 59 -8.81 -4.41 -0.22
C VAL A 59 -7.82 -5.24 0.59
N ALA A 60 -8.28 -6.09 1.51
CA ALA A 60 -7.42 -6.97 2.30
C ALA A 60 -6.62 -7.94 1.41
N VAL A 61 -7.25 -8.53 0.40
CA VAL A 61 -6.57 -9.40 -0.58
C VAL A 61 -5.49 -8.62 -1.33
N TRP A 62 -5.81 -7.43 -1.84
CA TRP A 62 -4.84 -6.59 -2.55
C TRP A 62 -3.71 -6.08 -1.64
N TRP A 63 -4.00 -5.81 -0.37
CA TRP A 63 -2.98 -5.48 0.62
C TRP A 63 -2.01 -6.63 0.83
N CYS A 64 -2.49 -7.87 0.97
CA CYS A 64 -1.63 -9.06 1.03
C CYS A 64 -0.78 -9.23 -0.24
N MET A 65 -1.35 -9.01 -1.42
CA MET A 65 -0.59 -9.03 -2.68
C MET A 65 0.49 -7.94 -2.71
N GLY A 66 0.18 -6.73 -2.28
CA GLY A 66 1.12 -5.61 -2.21
C GLY A 66 2.27 -5.89 -1.23
N LEU A 67 1.95 -6.39 -0.04
CA LEU A 67 2.94 -6.75 0.98
C LEU A 67 3.84 -7.91 0.54
N THR A 68 3.28 -8.96 -0.04
CA THR A 68 4.08 -10.09 -0.57
C THR A 68 4.97 -9.65 -1.74
N GLY A 69 4.49 -8.73 -2.58
CA GLY A 69 5.30 -8.05 -3.60
C GLY A 69 6.47 -7.29 -2.99
N ALA A 70 6.23 -6.47 -1.96
CA ALA A 70 7.26 -5.71 -1.25
C ALA A 70 8.34 -6.61 -0.62
N ILE A 71 7.92 -7.70 0.05
CA ILE A 71 8.85 -8.67 0.67
C ILE A 71 9.77 -9.31 -0.37
N ARG A 72 9.24 -9.56 -1.58
CA ARG A 72 9.94 -10.15 -2.73
C ARG A 72 10.68 -9.12 -3.59
N GLY A 73 10.50 -7.82 -3.34
CA GLY A 73 11.05 -6.75 -4.17
C GLY A 73 10.45 -6.70 -5.58
N VAL A 74 9.20 -7.17 -5.74
CA VAL A 74 8.51 -7.23 -7.03
C VAL A 74 7.43 -6.14 -7.09
N GLU A 75 7.55 -5.26 -8.08
CA GLU A 75 6.65 -4.15 -8.31
C GLU A 75 5.49 -4.57 -9.23
N ARG A 76 4.50 -5.28 -8.67
CA ARG A 76 3.29 -5.68 -9.40
C ARG A 76 2.07 -4.88 -8.95
N PRO A 77 1.39 -4.16 -9.87
CA PRO A 77 0.20 -3.40 -9.52
C PRO A 77 -0.95 -4.33 -9.11
N VAL A 78 -1.71 -3.92 -8.10
CA VAL A 78 -2.97 -4.60 -7.74
C VAL A 78 -4.01 -4.42 -8.85
N PRO A 79 -4.93 -5.38 -9.07
CA PRO A 79 -5.77 -5.44 -10.27
C PRO A 79 -6.58 -4.17 -10.57
N VAL A 80 -7.35 -3.67 -9.60
CA VAL A 80 -8.31 -2.56 -9.83
C VAL A 80 -7.70 -1.20 -9.50
N LEU A 81 -6.92 -1.12 -8.41
CA LEU A 81 -6.41 0.15 -7.90
C LEU A 81 -4.97 0.45 -8.31
N GLY A 82 -4.27 -0.51 -8.94
CA GLY A 82 -2.84 -0.39 -9.22
C GLY A 82 -2.46 0.65 -10.29
N GLY A 83 -3.43 1.12 -11.07
CA GLY A 83 -3.23 2.21 -12.03
C GLY A 83 -3.27 3.61 -11.41
N ILE A 84 -3.73 3.75 -10.16
CA ILE A 84 -3.90 5.06 -9.52
C ILE A 84 -2.53 5.56 -9.03
N ARG A 85 -2.14 6.77 -9.47
CA ARG A 85 -0.90 7.45 -9.05
C ARG A 85 -1.26 8.69 -8.24
N ILE A 86 -0.96 8.66 -6.95
CA ILE A 86 -1.11 9.79 -6.02
C ILE A 86 0.24 10.46 -5.78
N LEU A 87 1.31 9.66 -5.70
CA LEU A 87 2.68 10.16 -5.62
C LEU A 87 3.26 10.23 -7.04
N LEU A 88 3.62 11.45 -7.48
CA LEU A 88 4.35 11.75 -8.73
C LEU A 88 5.86 11.55 -8.53
#